data_AF-A0A7C1QGW5-F1
#
_entry.id   AF-A0A7C1QGW5-F1
#
_cell.length_a   1.000
_cell.length_b   1.000
_cell.length_c   1.000
_cell.angle_alpha   90.00
_cell.angle_beta   90.00
_cell.angle_gamma   90.00
#
_symmetry.space_group_name_H-M   'P 1'
#
loop_
_entity.id
_entity.type
_entity.pdbx_description
1 polymer ?
#
loop_
_entity_poly.entity_id
_entity_poly.type
_entity_poly.pdbx_seq_one_letter_code
_entity_poly.pdbx_strand_id
1 'polypeptide(L)'
;MPENKVSRIIELNEDLIGNNDSLAEQNNKLLKEKKIKSIDFVGAIGAGKTAIIECIVSRIVKDYRILVLNGDVATRIDADRIEKHGAKAIQINTGRE
;
A
#
# COMPACT_ATOMS: atom_id res chain seq x y z
N MET A 1 11.84 9.40 39.56
CA MET A 1 11.83 8.15 38.78
C MET A 1 10.83 8.31 37.64
N PRO A 2 11.20 8.14 36.36
CA PRO A 2 10.27 8.35 35.24
C PRO A 2 9.60 7.02 34.87
N GLU A 3 8.53 6.64 35.57
CA GLU A 3 7.74 5.43 35.23
C GLU A 3 6.62 5.71 34.21
N ASN A 4 6.24 6.97 34.00
CA ASN A 4 5.08 7.35 33.15
C ASN A 4 5.35 7.47 31.65
N LYS A 5 6.58 7.21 31.17
CA LYS A 5 6.91 7.35 29.74
C LYS A 5 6.69 6.05 28.96
N VAL A 6 6.87 4.90 29.60
CA VAL A 6 6.76 3.59 28.96
C VAL A 6 5.30 3.22 28.73
N SER A 7 4.42 3.42 29.72
CA SER A 7 2.98 3.13 29.61
C SER A 7 2.32 3.93 28.47
N ARG A 8 2.54 5.24 28.42
CA ARG A 8 1.97 6.12 27.39
C ARG A 8 2.43 5.77 25.97
N ILE A 9 3.66 5.26 25.81
CA ILE A 9 4.19 4.82 24.51
C ILE A 9 3.54 3.49 24.09
N ILE A 10 3.33 2.56 25.04
CA ILE A 10 2.66 1.27 24.76
C ILE A 10 1.20 1.51 24.38
N GLU A 11 0.46 2.31 25.16
CA GLU A 11 -0.94 2.66 24.90
C GLU A 11 -1.13 3.32 23.52
N LEU A 12 -0.27 4.29 23.17
CA LEU A 12 -0.30 4.93 21.85
C LEU A 12 -0.08 3.93 20.70
N ASN A 13 0.83 2.96 20.86
CA ASN A 13 1.07 1.95 19.83
C ASN A 13 -0.12 0.99 19.68
N GLU A 14 -0.74 0.58 20.79
CA GLU A 14 -1.94 -0.26 20.77
C GLU A 14 -3.12 0.47 20.10
N ASP A 15 -3.33 1.75 20.41
CA ASP A 15 -4.35 2.58 19.77
C ASP A 15 -4.11 2.73 18.26
N LEU A 16 -2.85 2.86 17.83
CA LEU A 16 -2.49 2.95 16.41
C LEU A 16 -2.77 1.65 15.65
N ILE A 17 -2.39 0.51 16.23
CA ILE A 17 -2.63 -0.80 15.61
C ILE A 17 -4.13 -1.08 15.51
N GLY A 18 -4.88 -0.89 16.60
CA GLY A 18 -6.33 -1.11 16.61
C GLY A 18 -7.09 -0.22 15.62
N ASN A 19 -6.70 1.05 15.52
CA ASN A 19 -7.28 1.97 14.53
C ASN A 19 -6.95 1.55 13.09
N ASN A 20 -5.71 1.12 12.82
CA ASN A 20 -5.32 0.64 11.50
C ASN A 20 -6.11 -0.62 11.10
N ASP A 21 -6.30 -1.56 12.02
CA ASP A 21 -7.07 -2.79 11.76
C ASP A 21 -8.54 -2.46 11.46
N SER A 22 -9.14 -1.51 12.18
CA SER A 22 -10.50 -1.03 11.89
C SER A 22 -10.62 -0.43 10.49
N LEU A 23 -9.64 0.39 10.07
CA LEU A 23 -9.59 0.96 8.72
C LEU A 23 -9.36 -0.11 7.65
N ALA A 24 -8.50 -1.09 7.91
CA ALA A 24 -8.24 -2.21 7.02
C ALA A 24 -9.51 -3.07 6.80
N GLU A 25 -10.29 -3.30 7.85
CA GLU A 25 -11.57 -4.00 7.76
C GLU A 25 -12.58 -3.23 6.91
N GLN A 26 -12.70 -1.91 7.13
CA GLN A 26 -13.56 -1.03 6.32
C GLN A 26 -13.17 -1.06 4.83
N ASN A 27 -11.87 -0.97 4.53
CA ASN A 27 -11.35 -1.07 3.17
C ASN A 27 -11.67 -2.43 2.54
N ASN A 28 -11.43 -3.52 3.27
CA ASN A 28 -11.73 -4.87 2.79
C ASN A 28 -13.22 -5.07 2.49
N LYS A 29 -14.10 -4.56 3.36
CA LYS A 29 -15.55 -4.61 3.15
C LYS A 29 -15.94 -3.84 1.88
N LEU A 30 -15.48 -2.60 1.74
CA LEU A 30 -15.75 -1.77 0.57
C LEU A 30 -15.26 -2.42 -0.73
N LEU A 31 -14.04 -2.95 -0.75
CA LEU A 31 -13.46 -3.61 -1.93
C LEU A 31 -14.25 -4.87 -2.30
N LYS A 32 -14.66 -5.69 -1.31
CA LYS A 32 -15.52 -6.87 -1.54
C LYS A 32 -16.89 -6.49 -2.10
N GLU A 33 -17.54 -5.49 -1.52
CA GLU A 33 -18.84 -4.98 -2.01
C GLU A 33 -18.75 -4.50 -3.48
N LYS A 34 -17.63 -3.88 -3.84
CA LYS A 34 -17.34 -3.44 -5.22
C LYS A 34 -16.80 -4.54 -6.13
N LYS A 35 -16.65 -5.77 -5.63
CA LYS A 35 -16.06 -6.92 -6.35
C LYS A 35 -14.64 -6.64 -6.87
N ILE A 36 -13.86 -5.86 -6.12
CA ILE A 36 -12.47 -5.55 -6.44
C ILE A 36 -11.58 -6.54 -5.70
N LYS A 37 -10.70 -7.22 -6.43
CA LYS A 37 -9.63 -8.03 -5.84
C LYS A 37 -8.43 -7.14 -5.55
N SER A 38 -8.11 -6.96 -4.28
CA SER A 38 -6.87 -6.31 -3.83
C SER A 38 -5.78 -7.34 -3.53
N ILE A 39 -4.53 -6.94 -3.75
CA ILE A 39 -3.32 -7.69 -3.44
C ILE A 39 -2.33 -6.68 -2.87
N ASP A 40 -1.74 -7.00 -1.72
CA ASP A 40 -0.68 -6.20 -1.12
C ASP A 40 0.68 -6.86 -1.35
N PHE A 41 1.67 -6.07 -1.78
CA PHE A 41 3.02 -6.52 -2.10
C PHE A 41 4.01 -5.93 -1.10
N VAL A 42 4.27 -6.68 -0.04
CA VAL A 42 5.21 -6.30 1.01
C VAL A 42 6.58 -6.94 0.74
N GLY A 43 7.65 -6.19 0.98
CA GLY A 43 9.01 -6.68 0.82
C GLY A 43 10.06 -5.61 1.06
N ALA A 44 11.31 -6.03 1.24
CA ALA A 44 12.44 -5.13 1.49
C ALA A 44 12.67 -4.13 0.33
N ILE A 45 13.43 -3.08 0.62
CA ILE A 45 13.95 -2.15 -0.41
C ILE A 45 14.78 -2.97 -1.41
N GLY A 46 14.56 -2.76 -2.71
CA GLY A 46 15.27 -3.50 -3.76
C GLY A 46 14.82 -4.94 -3.99
N ALA A 47 13.80 -5.45 -3.29
CA ALA A 47 13.29 -6.83 -3.45
C ALA A 47 12.60 -7.11 -4.81
N GLY A 48 12.59 -6.15 -5.73
CA GLY A 48 11.99 -6.32 -7.06
C GLY A 48 10.46 -6.18 -7.11
N LYS A 49 9.82 -5.63 -6.07
CA LYS A 49 8.37 -5.42 -6.00
C LYS A 49 7.81 -4.75 -7.28
N THR A 50 8.41 -3.63 -7.66
CA THR A 50 8.01 -2.86 -8.85
C THR A 50 8.12 -3.69 -10.13
N ALA A 51 9.21 -4.46 -10.29
CA ALA A 51 9.41 -5.32 -11.47
C ALA A 51 8.37 -6.46 -11.56
N ILE A 52 8.01 -7.05 -10.43
CA ILE A 52 6.95 -8.08 -10.38
C ILE A 52 5.60 -7.45 -10.76
N ILE A 53 5.29 -6.25 -10.24
CA ILE A 53 4.04 -5.56 -10.54
C ILE A 53 3.96 -5.22 -12.04
N GLU A 54 5.02 -4.68 -12.65
CA GLU A 54 5.10 -4.43 -14.10
C GLU A 54 4.81 -5.70 -14.92
N CYS A 55 5.41 -6.82 -14.53
CA CYS A 55 5.22 -8.11 -15.18
C CYS A 55 3.77 -8.62 -15.06
N ILE A 56 3.14 -8.46 -13.89
CA ILE A 56 1.74 -8.85 -13.69
C ILE A 56 0.81 -7.95 -14.53
N VAL A 57 1.00 -6.64 -14.47
CA VAL A 57 0.19 -5.66 -15.20
C VAL A 57 0.24 -5.94 -16.70
N SER A 58 1.43 -6.06 -17.27
CA SER A 58 1.60 -6.30 -18.72
C SER A 58 0.90 -7.56 -19.23
N ARG A 59 0.71 -8.57 -18.36
CA ARG A 59 0.06 -9.83 -18.72
C ARG A 59 -1.46 -9.79 -18.65
N ILE A 60 -2.05 -9.00 -17.74
CA ILE A 60 -3.48 -9.10 -17.42
C ILE A 60 -4.27 -7.81 -17.69
N VAL A 61 -3.60 -6.70 -18.04
CA VAL A 61 -4.25 -5.39 -18.28
C VAL A 61 -5.26 -5.41 -19.43
N LYS A 62 -5.16 -6.36 -20.36
CA LYS A 62 -6.14 -6.53 -21.45
C LYS A 62 -7.47 -7.12 -20.95
N ASP A 63 -7.43 -7.92 -19.89
CA ASP A 63 -8.57 -8.66 -19.37
C ASP A 63 -9.18 -7.98 -18.12
N TYR A 64 -8.38 -7.17 -17.42
CA TYR A 64 -8.77 -6.53 -16.16
C TYR A 64 -8.47 -5.03 -16.14
N ARG A 65 -9.36 -4.27 -15.49
CA ARG A 65 -9.06 -2.89 -15.10
C ARG A 65 -8.16 -2.89 -13.87
N ILE A 66 -6.95 -2.38 -14.02
CA ILE A 66 -5.94 -2.40 -12.96
C ILE A 66 -5.67 -0.98 -12.44
N LEU A 67 -5.65 -0.86 -11.12
CA LEU A 67 -5.16 0.29 -10.38
C LEU A 67 -4.02 -0.17 -9.48
N VAL A 68 -2.88 0.52 -9.54
CA VAL A 68 -1.74 0.31 -8.64
C VAL A 68 -1.62 1.50 -7.70
N LEU A 69 -1.49 1.21 -6.40
CA LEU A 69 -1.23 2.20 -5.36
C LEU A 69 0.23 2.03 -4.90
N ASN A 70 1.06 3.04 -5.11
CA ASN A 70 2.46 3.03 -4.69
C ASN A 70 2.64 3.88 -3.45
N GLY A 71 2.87 3.24 -2.31
CA GLY A 71 3.29 3.90 -1.07
C GLY A 71 4.81 3.98 -1.02
N ASP A 72 5.40 5.10 -1.41
CA ASP A 72 6.84 5.32 -1.33
C ASP A 72 7.14 6.81 -1.03
N VAL A 73 8.26 7.05 -0.35
CA VAL A 73 8.89 8.36 -0.16
C VAL A 73 9.46 8.87 -1.50
N ALA A 74 9.79 7.95 -2.40
CA ALA A 74 10.31 8.27 -3.73
C ALA A 74 9.31 9.09 -4.58
N THR A 75 9.87 9.80 -5.56
CA THR A 75 9.11 10.51 -6.61
C THR A 75 8.26 9.53 -7.44
N ARG A 76 7.39 10.04 -8.34
CA ARG A 76 6.46 9.24 -9.20
C ARG A 76 7.12 8.21 -10.15
N ILE A 77 8.41 7.89 -10.01
CA ILE A 77 9.17 6.96 -10.85
C ILE A 77 8.44 5.63 -11.01
N ASP A 78 8.02 5.00 -9.91
CA ASP A 78 7.38 3.69 -9.96
C ASP A 78 5.97 3.76 -10.55
N ALA A 79 5.22 4.83 -10.25
CA ALA A 79 3.90 5.06 -10.84
C ALA A 79 4.00 5.24 -12.36
N ASP A 80 4.91 6.08 -12.83
CA ASP A 80 5.12 6.35 -14.26
C ASP A 80 5.58 5.10 -15.02
N ARG A 81 6.41 4.27 -14.38
CA ARG A 81 6.84 2.97 -14.92
C ARG A 81 5.67 2.03 -15.13
N ILE A 82 4.79 1.90 -14.14
CA ILE A 82 3.61 1.04 -14.20
C ILE A 82 2.60 1.56 -15.24
N GLU A 83 2.41 2.87 -15.34
CA GLU A 83 1.49 3.48 -16.31
C GLU A 83 1.87 3.18 -17.76
N LYS A 84 3.17 3.04 -18.06
CA LYS A 84 3.64 2.59 -19.40
C LYS A 84 3.17 1.19 -19.78
N HIS A 85 2.79 0.36 -18.80
CA HIS A 85 2.23 -0.96 -19.03
C HIS A 85 0.69 -0.97 -19.10
N GLY A 86 0.04 0.19 -19.05
CA GLY A 86 -1.40 0.35 -19.29
C GLY A 86 -2.29 0.32 -18.05
N ALA A 87 -1.74 0.13 -16.85
CA ALA A 87 -2.48 0.30 -15.61
C ALA A 87 -2.56 1.77 -15.21
N LYS A 88 -3.59 2.16 -14.46
CA LYS A 88 -3.59 3.44 -13.74
C LYS A 88 -2.71 3.31 -12.50
N ALA A 89 -1.86 4.29 -12.20
CA ALA A 89 -1.07 4.30 -10.97
C ALA A 89 -1.32 5.56 -10.15
N ILE A 90 -1.40 5.41 -8.83
CA ILE A 90 -1.49 6.52 -7.88
C ILE A 90 -0.30 6.43 -6.93
N GLN A 91 0.49 7.50 -6.87
CA GLN A 91 1.53 7.65 -5.86
C GLN A 91 0.91 8.17 -4.57
N ILE A 92 1.18 7.47 -3.47
CA ILE A 92 0.86 7.88 -2.10
C ILE A 92 2.20 8.18 -1.44
N ASN A 93 2.46 9.46 -1.19
CA ASN A 93 3.67 9.87 -0.49
C ASN A 93 3.51 9.56 1.00
N THR A 94 4.33 8.66 1.53
CA THR A 94 4.26 8.21 2.92
C THR A 94 4.99 9.15 3.89
N GLY A 95 5.45 10.31 3.43
CA GLY A 95 6.11 11.34 4.24
C GLY A 95 7.62 11.38 4.03
N ARG A 96 8.24 12.47 4.50
CA ARG A 96 9.69 12.57 4.67
C ARG A 96 10.04 12.02 6.06
N GLU A 97 11.25 11.49 6.20
CA GLU A 97 11.87 11.27 7.52
C GLU A 97 11.63 12.46 8.48
#